data_AF-A0A2P9BBE7-F1
#
_entry.id   AF-A0A2P9BBE7-F1
#
_cell.length_a   1.000
_cell.length_b   1.000
_cell.length_c   1.000
_cell.angle_alpha   90.00
_cell.angle_beta   90.00
_cell.angle_gamma   90.00
#
_symmetry.space_group_name_H-M   'P 1'
#
loop_
_entity.id
_entity.type
_entity.pdbx_description
1 polymer ?
#
loop_
_entity_poly.entity_id
_entity_poly.type
_entity_poly.pdbx_seq_one_letter_code
_entity_poly.pdbx_strand_id
1 'polypeptide(L)'
;MFISEDLDPEALKNEANIKWKEGNMEEANIIWRQALKECIKYSMRGIPTNKNRDMQISLRLNLSLYHYKKKEYSDCINQCNIIIDNLLNLDEMLQYYNMGDEEENKKENNNNDDDKGDHMDDDKGDHMSDDKGDHKDDDKGDHMSDDKDKSNVNLREKKYIIKKDILIKIFLRRASSFLCLQEFNKCNEDLGIIKKLENNDAEAATLEKRMIIEKKDYERKQKELYKKMCNSK
;
A
#
# COMPACT_ATOMS: atom_id res chain seq x y z
N MET A 1 37.78 -10.21 17.70
CA MET A 1 36.38 -10.54 17.38
C MET A 1 35.62 -9.23 17.47
N PHE A 2 35.39 -8.54 16.35
CA PHE A 2 34.66 -7.27 16.38
C PHE A 2 33.19 -7.60 16.61
N ILE A 3 32.71 -7.39 17.83
CA ILE A 3 31.28 -7.26 18.10
C ILE A 3 30.93 -5.93 17.47
N SER A 4 30.43 -5.94 16.22
CA SER A 4 29.83 -4.73 15.65
C SER A 4 28.71 -4.33 16.59
N GLU A 5 28.76 -3.12 17.16
CA GLU A 5 27.66 -2.59 17.95
C GLU A 5 26.38 -2.70 17.13
N ASP A 6 25.35 -3.34 17.70
CA ASP A 6 24.06 -3.42 17.03
C ASP A 6 23.50 -2.00 16.95
N LEU A 7 23.17 -1.56 15.74
CA LEU A 7 22.59 -0.24 15.51
C LEU A 7 21.08 -0.32 15.71
N ASP A 8 20.51 0.72 16.30
CA ASP A 8 19.06 0.83 16.50
C ASP A 8 18.34 1.03 15.15
N PRO A 9 17.48 0.09 14.71
CA PRO A 9 16.74 0.22 13.46
C PRO A 9 15.78 1.41 13.43
N GLU A 10 15.26 1.83 14.60
CA GLU A 10 14.32 2.94 14.71
C GLU A 10 15.03 4.28 14.45
N ALA A 11 16.19 4.51 15.08
CA ALA A 11 17.06 5.65 14.80
C ALA A 11 17.47 5.72 13.32
N LEU A 12 17.91 4.60 12.73
CA LEU A 12 18.29 4.54 11.32
C LEU A 12 17.12 4.86 10.38
N LYS A 13 15.91 4.34 10.68
CA LYS A 13 14.72 4.67 9.88
C LYS A 13 14.44 6.17 9.89
N ASN A 14 14.54 6.81 11.06
CA ASN A 14 14.27 8.24 11.20
C ASN A 14 15.30 9.09 10.46
N GLU A 15 16.58 8.74 10.55
CA GLU A 15 17.65 9.38 9.78
C GLU A 15 17.38 9.27 8.27
N ALA A 16 17.07 8.07 7.79
CA ALA A 16 16.74 7.85 6.38
C ALA A 16 15.52 8.64 5.92
N ASN A 17 14.49 8.78 6.76
CA ASN A 17 13.31 9.59 6.46
C ASN A 17 13.65 11.09 6.34
N ILE A 18 14.57 11.60 7.15
CA ILE A 18 15.07 12.98 7.02
C ILE A 18 15.78 13.15 5.68
N LYS A 19 16.72 12.25 5.36
CA LYS A 19 17.42 12.25 4.06
C LYS A 19 16.46 12.19 2.88
N TRP A 20 15.42 11.38 2.98
CA TRP A 20 14.37 11.30 1.95
C TRP A 20 13.63 12.63 1.77
N LYS A 21 13.25 13.29 2.87
CA LYS A 21 12.58 14.60 2.86
C LYS A 21 13.48 15.70 2.28
N GLU A 22 14.79 15.61 2.47
CA GLU A 22 15.79 16.51 1.87
C GLU A 22 16.04 16.24 0.36
N GLY A 23 15.45 15.18 -0.20
CA GLY A 23 15.63 14.77 -1.60
C GLY A 23 16.85 13.86 -1.83
N ASN A 24 17.59 13.50 -0.78
CA ASN A 24 18.75 12.59 -0.83
C ASN A 24 18.29 11.12 -0.88
N MET A 25 17.60 10.75 -1.97
CA MET A 25 16.93 9.45 -2.10
C MET A 25 17.88 8.25 -2.03
N GLU A 26 19.09 8.36 -2.61
CA GLU A 26 20.09 7.30 -2.61
C GLU A 26 20.64 7.03 -1.21
N GLU A 27 20.96 8.09 -0.45
CA GLU A 27 21.40 7.99 0.94
C GLU A 27 20.31 7.38 1.82
N ALA A 28 19.07 7.87 1.67
CA ALA A 28 17.91 7.32 2.39
C ALA A 28 17.74 5.81 2.15
N ASN A 29 17.86 5.36 0.90
CA ASN A 29 17.78 3.93 0.56
C ASN A 29 18.91 3.10 1.19
N ILE A 30 20.14 3.61 1.22
CA ILE A 30 21.26 2.91 1.88
C ILE A 30 20.95 2.71 3.37
N ILE A 31 20.49 3.78 4.04
CA ILE A 31 20.20 3.75 5.48
C ILE A 31 18.97 2.87 5.77
N TRP A 32 17.89 2.93 4.98
CA TRP A 32 16.74 2.03 5.14
C TRP A 32 17.11 0.56 4.95
N ARG A 33 18.00 0.23 4.01
CA ARG A 33 18.50 -1.14 3.83
C ARG A 33 19.31 -1.61 5.04
N GLN A 34 20.12 -0.72 5.61
CA GLN A 34 20.86 -1.00 6.85
C GLN A 34 19.91 -1.22 8.03
N ALA A 35 18.92 -0.34 8.22
CA ALA A 35 17.89 -0.49 9.25
C ALA A 35 17.15 -1.83 9.12
N LEU A 36 16.78 -2.23 7.91
CA LEU A 36 16.08 -3.48 7.65
C LEU A 36 16.97 -4.69 7.99
N LYS A 37 18.26 -4.63 7.65
CA LYS A 37 19.22 -5.69 7.98
C LYS A 37 19.35 -5.85 9.50
N GLU A 38 19.47 -4.78 10.25
CA GLU A 38 19.52 -4.83 11.72
C GLU A 38 18.20 -5.35 12.31
N CYS A 39 17.06 -4.89 11.80
CA CYS A 39 15.73 -5.38 12.20
C CYS A 39 15.58 -6.91 11.99
N ILE A 40 16.05 -7.44 10.86
CA ILE A 40 16.06 -8.89 10.60
C ILE A 40 17.02 -9.61 11.56
N LYS A 41 18.21 -9.06 11.87
CA LYS A 41 19.11 -9.65 12.86
C LYS A 41 18.47 -9.75 14.24
N TYR A 42 17.78 -8.70 14.71
CA TYR A 42 17.05 -8.75 15.97
C TYR A 42 15.97 -9.84 15.96
N SER A 43 15.25 -9.98 14.84
CA SER A 43 14.26 -11.05 14.65
C SER A 43 14.85 -12.45 14.76
N MET A 44 16.09 -12.65 14.30
CA MET A 44 16.76 -13.95 14.35
C MET A 44 17.29 -14.31 15.75
N ARG A 45 17.45 -13.32 16.64
CA ARG A 45 17.99 -13.51 18.00
C ARG A 45 16.91 -13.74 19.07
N GLY A 46 15.62 -13.64 18.74
CA GLY A 46 14.50 -13.81 19.67
C GLY A 46 13.18 -14.16 18.96
N ILE A 47 12.07 -14.24 19.70
CA ILE A 47 10.73 -14.42 19.09
C ILE A 47 10.35 -13.12 18.36
N PRO A 48 9.96 -13.18 17.06
CA PRO A 48 9.51 -12.00 16.33
C PRO A 48 8.37 -11.29 17.08
N THR A 49 8.58 -10.01 17.43
CA THR A 49 7.56 -9.19 18.08
C THR A 49 6.70 -8.45 17.06
N ASN A 50 5.48 -8.05 17.44
CA ASN A 50 4.63 -7.21 16.59
C ASN A 50 5.33 -5.90 16.21
N LYS A 51 5.98 -5.21 17.17
CA LYS A 51 6.75 -3.98 16.91
C LYS A 51 7.83 -4.20 15.83
N ASN A 52 8.54 -5.32 15.90
CA ASN A 52 9.57 -5.64 14.92
C ASN A 52 8.97 -5.99 13.55
N ARG A 53 7.81 -6.66 13.49
CA ARG A 53 7.08 -6.90 12.24
C ARG A 53 6.59 -5.59 11.61
N ASP A 54 6.01 -4.70 12.41
CA ASP A 54 5.59 -3.36 11.98
C ASP A 54 6.76 -2.56 11.41
N MET A 55 7.93 -2.62 12.07
CA MET A 55 9.15 -1.97 11.60
C MET A 55 9.60 -2.53 10.24
N GLN A 56 9.61 -3.85 10.07
CA GLN A 56 9.97 -4.47 8.78
C GLN A 56 9.01 -4.05 7.66
N ILE A 57 7.70 -4.01 7.93
CA ILE A 57 6.69 -3.57 6.95
C ILE A 57 6.92 -2.11 6.58
N SER A 58 7.12 -1.24 7.57
CA SER A 58 7.39 0.19 7.36
C SER A 58 8.65 0.41 6.50
N LEU A 59 9.75 -0.29 6.82
CA LEU A 59 10.99 -0.20 6.04
C LEU A 59 10.82 -0.72 4.62
N ARG A 60 10.12 -1.84 4.42
CA ARG A 60 9.85 -2.39 3.08
C ARG A 60 8.95 -1.51 2.25
N LEU A 61 7.99 -0.81 2.86
CA LEU A 61 7.18 0.21 2.19
C LEU A 61 8.01 1.41 1.75
N ASN A 62 8.98 1.84 2.55
CA ASN A 62 9.88 2.92 2.13
C ASN A 62 10.79 2.47 0.97
N LEU A 63 11.31 1.24 1.03
CA LEU A 63 12.10 0.67 -0.07
C LEU A 63 11.28 0.49 -1.35
N SER A 64 10.03 0.05 -1.26
CA SER A 64 9.16 -0.05 -2.44
C SER A 64 8.88 1.33 -3.05
N LEU A 65 8.69 2.37 -2.22
CA LEU A 65 8.56 3.75 -2.69
C LEU A 65 9.81 4.23 -3.42
N TYR A 66 11.00 3.97 -2.86
CA TYR A 66 12.27 4.30 -3.50
C TYR A 66 12.36 3.67 -4.91
N HIS A 67 12.16 2.35 -4.99
CA HIS A 67 12.24 1.62 -6.27
C HIS A 67 11.20 2.11 -7.27
N TYR A 68 9.98 2.40 -6.80
CA TYR A 68 8.94 2.98 -7.65
C TYR A 68 9.37 4.33 -8.24
N LYS A 69 9.89 5.26 -7.42
CA LYS A 69 10.38 6.57 -7.90
C LYS A 69 11.56 6.43 -8.87
N LYS A 70 12.42 5.42 -8.69
CA LYS A 70 13.54 5.12 -9.60
C LYS A 70 13.12 4.36 -10.86
N LYS A 71 11.82 4.04 -11.01
CA LYS A 71 11.24 3.23 -12.10
C LYS A 71 11.80 1.80 -12.14
N GLU A 72 12.29 1.31 -11.01
CA GLU A 72 12.76 -0.05 -10.77
C GLU A 72 11.56 -0.92 -10.36
N TYR A 73 10.59 -1.05 -11.27
CA TYR A 73 9.27 -1.62 -10.94
C TYR A 73 9.33 -3.08 -10.46
N SER A 74 10.26 -3.88 -10.97
CA SER A 74 10.48 -5.25 -10.52
C SER A 74 10.89 -5.30 -9.04
N ASP A 75 11.85 -4.47 -8.63
CA ASP A 75 12.30 -4.39 -7.24
C ASP A 75 11.21 -3.82 -6.31
N CYS A 76 10.42 -2.86 -6.80
CA CYS A 76 9.24 -2.37 -6.09
C CYS A 76 8.24 -3.49 -5.81
N ILE A 77 7.88 -4.28 -6.83
CA ILE A 77 7.00 -5.44 -6.71
C ILE A 77 7.57 -6.46 -5.72
N ASN A 78 8.88 -6.73 -5.78
CA ASN A 78 9.53 -7.67 -4.87
C ASN A 78 9.40 -7.22 -3.41
N GLN A 79 9.58 -5.93 -3.11
CA GLN A 79 9.37 -5.44 -1.75
C GLN A 79 7.92 -5.60 -1.28
N CYS A 80 6.94 -5.29 -2.14
CA CYS A 80 5.52 -5.51 -1.83
C CYS A 80 5.19 -6.99 -1.61
N ASN A 81 5.71 -7.89 -2.45
CA ASN A 81 5.50 -9.33 -2.32
C ASN A 81 6.05 -9.86 -1.01
N ILE A 82 7.27 -9.46 -0.61
CA ILE A 82 7.83 -9.91 0.67
C ILE A 82 6.95 -9.46 1.84
N ILE A 83 6.33 -8.28 1.77
CA ILE A 83 5.37 -7.87 2.81
C ILE A 83 4.17 -8.81 2.82
N ILE A 84 3.54 -9.01 1.66
CA ILE A 84 2.32 -9.80 1.49
C ILE A 84 2.55 -11.26 1.90
N ASP A 85 3.63 -11.88 1.46
CA ASP A 85 3.98 -13.28 1.76
C ASP A 85 4.21 -13.51 3.26
N ASN A 86 4.62 -12.47 3.99
CA ASN A 86 4.81 -12.53 5.44
C ASN A 86 3.53 -12.21 6.24
N LEU A 87 2.43 -11.80 5.59
CA LEU A 87 1.13 -11.66 6.23
C LEU A 87 0.49 -13.04 6.35
N LEU A 88 0.51 -13.60 7.55
CA LEU A 88 -0.25 -14.82 7.85
C LEU A 88 -1.75 -14.55 7.62
N ASN A 89 -2.36 -15.34 6.74
CA ASN A 89 -3.79 -15.36 6.45
C ASN A 89 -4.35 -14.06 5.83
N LEU A 90 -3.78 -13.62 4.71
CA LEU A 90 -4.30 -12.48 3.93
C LEU A 90 -5.81 -12.62 3.65
N ASP A 91 -6.26 -13.79 3.18
CA ASP A 91 -7.68 -14.01 2.84
C ASP A 91 -8.62 -13.80 4.05
N GLU A 92 -8.24 -14.32 5.21
CA GLU A 92 -9.02 -14.13 6.42
C GLU A 92 -8.98 -12.66 6.90
N MET A 93 -7.91 -11.92 6.58
CA MET A 93 -7.81 -10.50 6.89
C MET A 93 -8.69 -9.64 5.96
N LEU A 94 -8.74 -9.98 4.67
CA LEU A 94 -9.67 -9.35 3.73
C LEU A 94 -11.12 -9.58 4.17
N GLN A 95 -11.45 -10.79 4.61
CA GLN A 95 -12.78 -11.10 5.16
C GLN A 95 -13.09 -10.30 6.43
N TYR A 96 -12.11 -10.12 7.32
CA TYR A 96 -12.27 -9.32 8.54
C TYR A 96 -12.69 -7.88 8.24
N TYR A 97 -12.06 -7.23 7.27
CA TYR A 97 -12.40 -5.86 6.88
C TYR A 97 -13.75 -5.77 6.18
N ASN A 98 -14.10 -6.75 5.33
CA ASN A 98 -15.40 -6.77 4.66
C ASN A 98 -16.58 -6.90 5.65
N MET A 99 -16.43 -7.69 6.73
CA MET A 99 -17.49 -7.85 7.74
C MET A 99 -17.70 -6.60 8.59
N GLY A 100 -16.64 -5.82 8.88
CA GLY A 100 -16.74 -4.58 9.65
C GLY A 100 -17.55 -3.51 8.91
N ASP A 101 -17.33 -3.38 7.60
CA ASP A 101 -18.04 -2.42 6.76
C ASP A 101 -19.54 -2.80 6.61
N GLU A 102 -19.90 -4.09 6.67
CA GLU A 102 -21.31 -4.54 6.66
C GLU A 102 -22.08 -4.19 7.94
N GLU A 103 -21.42 -4.16 9.10
CA GLU A 103 -22.03 -3.77 10.37
C GLU A 103 -22.21 -2.25 10.50
N GLU A 104 -21.29 -1.45 9.96
CA GLU A 104 -21.45 0.01 9.87
C GLU A 104 -22.55 0.41 8.88
N ASN A 105 -22.60 -0.20 7.69
CA ASN A 105 -23.66 0.05 6.70
C ASN A 105 -25.06 -0.37 7.20
N LYS A 106 -25.16 -1.38 8.08
CA LYS A 106 -26.44 -1.75 8.73
C LYS A 106 -26.90 -0.74 9.77
N LYS A 107 -26.00 0.02 10.39
CA LYS A 107 -26.37 1.08 11.35
C LYS A 107 -26.82 2.35 10.63
N GLU A 108 -26.22 2.68 9.49
CA GLU A 108 -26.64 3.84 8.69
C GLU A 108 -28.00 3.62 8.01
N ASN A 109 -28.33 2.41 7.60
CA ASN A 109 -29.63 2.10 6.99
C ASN A 109 -30.85 2.15 7.95
N ASN A 110 -30.64 2.32 9.26
CA ASN A 110 -31.74 2.45 10.23
C ASN A 110 -32.09 3.92 10.57
N ASN A 111 -31.43 4.90 9.96
CA ASN A 111 -31.64 6.33 10.25
C ASN A 111 -32.00 7.17 9.00
N ASN A 112 -32.82 6.64 8.10
CA ASN A 112 -33.38 7.46 7.01
C ASN A 112 -34.91 7.48 7.09
N ASP A 113 -35.42 8.41 7.89
CA ASP A 113 -36.74 9.03 7.67
C ASP A 113 -36.53 10.54 7.55
N ASP A 114 -37.05 11.10 6.45
CA ASP A 114 -37.24 12.51 6.08
C ASP A 114 -35.95 13.34 5.81
N ASP A 115 -35.77 14.13 4.74
CA ASP A 115 -36.70 14.97 4.00
C ASP A 115 -36.13 15.37 2.62
N LYS A 116 -37.00 15.85 1.73
CA LYS A 116 -36.81 16.25 0.32
C LYS A 116 -35.86 17.44 0.10
N GLY A 117 -35.31 17.53 -1.12
CA GLY A 117 -34.83 18.79 -1.70
C GLY A 117 -34.31 18.66 -3.13
N ASP A 118 -35.12 19.09 -4.11
CA ASP A 118 -34.78 19.28 -5.53
C ASP A 118 -33.75 20.40 -5.76
N HIS A 119 -32.88 20.27 -6.77
CA HIS A 119 -32.82 21.08 -8.01
C HIS A 119 -31.40 21.15 -8.63
N MET A 120 -31.38 21.10 -9.96
CA MET A 120 -30.25 21.16 -10.91
C MET A 120 -29.43 22.47 -10.89
N ASP A 121 -28.17 22.43 -11.36
CA ASP A 121 -27.73 23.22 -12.53
C ASP A 121 -26.36 22.78 -13.10
N ASP A 122 -26.20 23.10 -14.39
CA ASP A 122 -25.22 22.66 -15.39
C ASP A 122 -23.83 23.35 -15.37
N ASP A 123 -22.91 22.68 -16.09
CA ASP A 123 -21.92 23.22 -17.05
C ASP A 123 -20.44 23.51 -16.66
N LYS A 124 -19.58 22.86 -17.48
CA LYS A 124 -18.25 23.23 -18.04
C LYS A 124 -17.05 23.64 -17.15
N GLY A 125 -15.94 22.95 -17.43
CA GLY A 125 -14.72 23.64 -17.89
C GLY A 125 -13.39 23.31 -17.19
N ASP A 126 -12.55 22.59 -17.93
CA ASP A 126 -11.08 22.73 -18.04
C ASP A 126 -10.10 22.28 -16.94
N HIS A 127 -9.23 21.35 -17.40
CA HIS A 127 -7.79 21.18 -17.16
C HIS A 127 -7.08 22.10 -16.13
N MET A 128 -6.36 21.47 -15.19
CA MET A 128 -4.90 21.41 -15.17
C MET A 128 -4.43 20.46 -14.06
N SER A 129 -3.43 19.65 -14.41
CA SER A 129 -2.64 18.80 -13.54
C SER A 129 -1.87 19.61 -12.49
N ASP A 130 -1.96 19.19 -11.23
CA ASP A 130 -0.92 19.38 -10.22
C ASP A 130 -0.93 18.18 -9.27
N ASP A 131 0.09 17.34 -9.40
CA ASP A 131 0.43 16.25 -8.49
C ASP A 131 0.94 16.87 -7.17
N LYS A 132 0.00 17.22 -6.29
CA LYS A 132 0.29 17.65 -4.92
C LYS A 132 0.26 16.42 -4.03
N GLY A 133 1.46 15.92 -3.74
CA GLY A 133 1.69 15.00 -2.64
C GLY A 133 1.42 15.71 -1.31
N ASP A 134 0.26 15.44 -0.71
CA ASP A 134 -0.04 15.86 0.65
C ASP A 134 0.26 14.71 1.62
N HIS A 135 1.48 14.77 2.16
CA HIS A 135 1.83 14.17 3.44
C HIS A 135 1.00 14.84 4.55
N LYS A 136 0.21 14.04 5.27
CA LYS A 136 -0.07 14.32 6.68
C LYS A 136 0.63 13.25 7.52
N ASP A 137 1.90 13.51 7.81
CA ASP A 137 2.59 12.88 8.93
C ASP A 137 2.15 13.64 10.19
N ASP A 138 1.03 13.25 10.81
CA ASP A 138 0.75 13.64 12.18
C ASP A 138 1.54 12.73 13.11
N ASP A 139 2.79 13.12 13.34
CA ASP A 139 3.62 12.67 14.45
C ASP A 139 3.01 13.26 15.74
N LYS A 140 2.24 12.46 16.46
CA LYS A 140 1.91 12.72 17.86
C LYS A 140 2.22 11.49 18.70
N GLY A 141 3.29 11.62 19.47
CA GLY A 141 3.63 10.71 20.55
C GLY A 141 2.59 10.71 21.67
N ASP A 142 2.46 9.53 22.27
CA ASP A 142 1.97 9.18 23.60
C ASP A 142 0.61 9.69 24.09
N HIS A 143 -0.31 8.74 24.27
CA HIS A 143 -0.96 8.57 25.57
C HIS A 143 -1.39 7.11 25.81
N MET A 144 -0.84 6.51 26.86
CA MET A 144 -1.33 5.28 27.48
C MET A 144 -2.81 5.44 27.84
N SER A 145 -3.62 4.42 27.51
CA SER A 145 -4.92 4.21 28.14
C SER A 145 -5.01 2.75 28.54
N ASP A 146 -4.85 2.53 29.84
CA ASP A 146 -5.02 1.27 30.53
C ASP A 146 -6.46 0.75 30.40
N ASP A 147 -6.53 -0.57 30.18
CA ASP A 147 -7.58 -1.53 30.52
C ASP A 147 -8.96 -1.03 30.96
N LYS A 148 -9.99 -1.43 30.21
CA LYS A 148 -11.15 -2.20 30.72
C LYS A 148 -12.03 -2.68 29.57
N ASP A 149 -11.85 -3.92 29.16
CA ASP A 149 -12.97 -4.81 28.82
C ASP A 149 -12.51 -6.27 28.84
N LYS A 150 -12.68 -6.90 30.00
CA LYS A 150 -12.45 -8.32 30.24
C LYS A 150 -13.76 -9.09 30.06
N SER A 151 -14.05 -9.54 28.84
CA SER A 151 -14.91 -10.72 28.62
C SER A 151 -14.93 -11.21 27.17
N ASN A 152 -13.76 -11.57 26.61
CA ASN A 152 -13.69 -12.67 25.62
C ASN A 152 -12.28 -13.30 25.54
N VAL A 153 -11.61 -13.31 26.69
CA VAL A 153 -10.18 -13.58 26.84
C VAL A 153 -9.99 -15.07 27.12
N ASN A 154 -10.00 -15.94 26.10
CA ASN A 154 -9.20 -17.18 26.16
C ASN A 154 -9.02 -18.05 24.90
N LEU A 155 -9.52 -17.71 23.70
CA LEU A 155 -9.27 -18.56 22.50
C LEU A 155 -9.00 -17.81 21.18
N ARG A 156 -8.63 -16.54 21.25
CA ARG A 156 -8.04 -15.77 20.15
C ARG A 156 -6.56 -15.58 20.47
N GLU A 157 -5.71 -16.50 20.02
CA GLU A 157 -4.30 -16.17 19.81
C GLU A 157 -4.26 -14.84 19.04
N LYS A 158 -3.48 -13.87 19.52
CA LYS A 158 -3.41 -12.50 19.00
C LYS A 158 -3.01 -12.51 17.52
N LYS A 159 -3.98 -12.68 16.63
CA LYS A 159 -3.83 -12.61 15.19
C LYS A 159 -3.33 -11.22 14.87
N TYR A 160 -2.10 -11.12 14.37
CA TYR A 160 -1.52 -9.85 13.96
C TYR A 160 -2.30 -9.32 12.75
N ILE A 161 -2.92 -8.16 12.89
CA ILE A 161 -3.70 -7.50 11.84
C ILE A 161 -2.97 -6.21 11.46
N ILE A 162 -2.54 -6.13 10.21
CA ILE A 162 -1.99 -4.90 9.63
C ILE A 162 -3.15 -3.96 9.29
N LYS A 163 -2.95 -2.64 9.47
CA LYS A 163 -3.98 -1.63 9.21
C LYS A 163 -4.43 -1.65 7.73
N LYS A 164 -5.73 -1.41 7.51
CA LYS A 164 -6.38 -1.35 6.19
C LYS A 164 -5.69 -0.38 5.23
N ASP A 165 -5.35 0.82 5.69
CA ASP A 165 -4.68 1.86 4.88
C ASP A 165 -3.29 1.40 4.39
N ILE A 166 -2.56 0.65 5.23
CA ILE A 166 -1.25 0.11 4.87
C ILE A 166 -1.40 -0.98 3.80
N LEU A 167 -2.40 -1.87 3.92
CA LEU A 167 -2.70 -2.86 2.88
C LEU A 167 -3.02 -2.20 1.54
N ILE A 168 -3.91 -1.20 1.54
CA ILE A 168 -4.27 -0.46 0.34
C ILE A 168 -3.03 0.16 -0.31
N LYS A 169 -2.15 0.81 0.47
CA LYS A 169 -0.87 1.36 -0.02
C LYS A 169 0.03 0.29 -0.66
N ILE A 170 0.12 -0.91 -0.09
CA ILE A 170 0.93 -2.01 -0.64
C ILE A 170 0.39 -2.43 -2.01
N PHE A 171 -0.92 -2.70 -2.09
CA PHE A 171 -1.56 -3.14 -3.33
C PHE A 171 -1.57 -2.04 -4.40
N LEU A 172 -1.83 -0.78 -4.04
CA LEU A 172 -1.81 0.34 -4.98
C LEU A 172 -0.44 0.51 -5.62
N ARG A 173 0.62 0.43 -4.81
CA ARG A 173 2.00 0.56 -5.30
C ARG A 173 2.40 -0.63 -6.18
N ARG A 174 1.96 -1.84 -5.83
CA ARG A 174 2.21 -3.04 -6.62
C ARG A 174 1.43 -3.02 -7.94
N ALA A 175 0.15 -2.68 -7.93
CA ALA A 175 -0.70 -2.48 -9.11
C ALA A 175 -0.09 -1.44 -10.06
N SER A 176 0.31 -0.30 -9.52
CA SER A 176 0.95 0.77 -10.30
C SER A 176 2.23 0.31 -10.99
N SER A 177 3.00 -0.54 -10.32
CA SER A 177 4.23 -1.12 -10.87
C SER A 177 3.91 -2.15 -11.97
N PHE A 178 2.91 -3.01 -11.78
CA PHE A 178 2.44 -3.94 -12.81
C PHE A 178 1.92 -3.22 -14.05
N LEU A 179 1.18 -2.12 -13.89
CA LEU A 179 0.74 -1.29 -15.01
C LEU A 179 1.93 -0.77 -15.81
N CYS A 180 2.96 -0.25 -15.15
CA CYS A 180 4.16 0.27 -15.82
C CYS A 180 4.93 -0.82 -16.58
N LEU A 181 4.82 -2.08 -16.15
CA LEU A 181 5.38 -3.25 -16.84
C LEU A 181 4.42 -3.87 -17.88
N GLN A 182 3.25 -3.26 -18.12
CA GLN A 182 2.20 -3.76 -19.01
C GLN A 182 1.66 -5.14 -18.60
N GLU A 183 1.80 -5.52 -17.32
CA GLU A 183 1.21 -6.73 -16.74
C GLU A 183 -0.24 -6.48 -16.29
N PHE A 184 -1.13 -6.19 -17.27
CA PHE A 184 -2.50 -5.72 -17.01
C PHE A 184 -3.34 -6.68 -16.14
N ASN A 185 -3.15 -8.00 -16.29
CA ASN A 185 -3.90 -8.98 -15.50
C ASN A 185 -3.58 -8.87 -14.01
N LYS A 186 -2.29 -8.82 -13.65
CA LYS A 186 -1.85 -8.69 -12.26
C LYS A 186 -2.20 -7.33 -11.67
N CYS A 187 -2.11 -6.26 -12.47
CA CYS A 187 -2.62 -4.94 -12.07
C CYS A 187 -4.11 -5.00 -11.71
N ASN A 188 -4.92 -5.69 -12.53
CA ASN A 188 -6.36 -5.82 -12.30
C ASN A 188 -6.69 -6.69 -11.08
N GLU A 189 -5.90 -7.73 -10.80
CA GLU A 189 -6.02 -8.53 -9.58
C GLU A 189 -5.81 -7.68 -8.32
N ASP A 190 -4.75 -6.87 -8.28
CA ASP A 190 -4.47 -5.97 -7.15
C ASP A 190 -5.57 -4.90 -6.98
N LEU A 191 -6.04 -4.30 -8.07
CA LEU A 191 -7.19 -3.38 -8.04
C LEU A 191 -8.46 -4.05 -7.52
N GLY A 192 -8.69 -5.32 -7.86
CA GLY A 192 -9.80 -6.10 -7.31
C GLY A 192 -9.70 -6.33 -5.81
N ILE A 193 -8.48 -6.50 -5.28
CA ILE A 193 -8.25 -6.60 -3.83
C ILE A 193 -8.51 -5.25 -3.15
N ILE A 194 -8.03 -4.15 -3.73
CA ILE A 194 -8.26 -2.80 -3.18
C ILE A 194 -9.75 -2.49 -3.14
N LYS A 195 -10.52 -2.79 -4.19
CA LYS A 195 -11.97 -2.60 -4.19
C LYS A 195 -12.68 -3.37 -3.08
N LYS A 196 -12.25 -4.61 -2.81
CA LYS A 196 -12.79 -5.40 -1.69
C LYS A 196 -12.52 -4.72 -0.36
N LEU A 197 -11.33 -4.15 -0.17
CA LEU A 197 -10.98 -3.40 1.03
C LEU A 197 -11.76 -2.08 1.10
N GLU A 198 -11.75 -1.29 0.04
CA GLU A 198 -12.36 0.04 0.00
C GLU A 198 -12.89 0.32 -1.41
N ASN A 199 -14.22 0.30 -1.55
CA ASN A 199 -14.88 0.43 -2.85
C ASN A 199 -14.66 1.80 -3.52
N ASN A 200 -14.42 2.86 -2.74
CA ASN A 200 -14.36 4.25 -3.19
C ASN A 200 -12.95 4.85 -3.16
N ASP A 201 -11.90 4.03 -3.16
CA ASP A 201 -10.52 4.52 -3.19
C ASP A 201 -10.23 5.30 -4.51
N ALA A 202 -9.93 6.59 -4.37
CA ALA A 202 -9.78 7.51 -5.49
C ALA A 202 -8.52 7.22 -6.34
N GLU A 203 -7.43 6.79 -5.70
CA GLU A 203 -6.20 6.40 -6.38
C GLU A 203 -6.42 5.15 -7.24
N ALA A 204 -7.09 4.14 -6.69
CA ALA A 204 -7.43 2.90 -7.40
C ALA A 204 -8.34 3.18 -8.60
N ALA A 205 -9.37 4.00 -8.42
CA ALA A 205 -10.27 4.40 -9.52
C ALA A 205 -9.52 5.14 -10.64
N THR A 206 -8.56 6.00 -10.29
CA THR A 206 -7.72 6.72 -11.25
C THR A 206 -6.79 5.76 -11.99
N LEU A 207 -6.16 4.84 -11.26
CA LEU A 207 -5.26 3.83 -11.82
C LEU A 207 -6.00 2.86 -12.76
N GLU A 208 -7.21 2.45 -12.41
CA GLU A 208 -8.06 1.59 -13.24
C GLU A 208 -8.41 2.26 -14.57
N LYS A 209 -8.83 3.54 -14.56
CA LYS A 209 -9.09 4.31 -15.79
C LYS A 209 -7.86 4.36 -16.68
N ARG A 210 -6.69 4.63 -16.09
CA ARG A 210 -5.40 4.66 -16.80
C ARG A 210 -5.06 3.29 -17.41
N MET A 211 -5.22 2.21 -16.65
CA MET A 211 -5.00 0.84 -17.13
C MET A 211 -5.87 0.50 -18.35
N ILE A 212 -7.15 0.86 -18.33
CA ILE A 212 -8.08 0.60 -19.45
C ILE A 212 -7.62 1.30 -20.73
N ILE A 213 -7.17 2.56 -20.62
CA ILE A 213 -6.67 3.35 -21.76
C ILE A 213 -5.38 2.72 -22.29
N GLU A 214 -4.39 2.48 -21.43
CA GLU A 214 -3.10 1.90 -21.83
C GLU A 214 -3.24 0.51 -22.46
N LYS A 215 -4.14 -0.33 -21.93
CA LYS A 215 -4.43 -1.66 -22.48
C LYS A 215 -5.00 -1.58 -23.90
N LYS A 216 -5.97 -0.69 -24.14
CA LYS A 216 -6.54 -0.49 -25.48
C LYS A 216 -5.49 -0.02 -26.49
N ASP A 217 -4.61 0.88 -26.07
CA ASP A 217 -3.53 1.38 -26.92
C ASP A 217 -2.47 0.30 -27.19
N TYR A 218 -2.13 -0.51 -26.18
CA TYR A 218 -1.24 -1.66 -26.34
C TYR A 218 -1.79 -2.67 -27.36
N GLU A 219 -3.05 -3.06 -27.24
CA GLU A 219 -3.71 -3.98 -28.18
C GLU A 219 -3.78 -3.42 -29.60
N ARG A 220 -4.01 -2.11 -29.75
CA ARG A 220 -4.00 -1.44 -31.07
C ARG A 220 -2.61 -1.55 -31.70
N LYS A 221 -1.55 -1.20 -30.96
CA LYS A 221 -0.16 -1.28 -31.43
C LYS A 221 0.25 -2.71 -31.80
N GLN A 222 -0.17 -3.70 -31.02
CA GLN A 222 0.08 -5.11 -31.34
C GLN A 222 -0.58 -5.54 -32.65
N LYS A 223 -1.85 -5.17 -32.87
CA LYS A 223 -2.57 -5.46 -34.12
C LYS A 223 -1.91 -4.81 -35.33
N GLU A 224 -1.45 -3.56 -35.20
CA GLU A 224 -0.74 -2.85 -36.27
C GLU A 224 0.61 -3.49 -36.59
N LEU A 225 1.37 -3.87 -35.57
CA LEU A 225 2.65 -4.58 -35.75
C LEU A 225 2.44 -5.91 -36.49
N TYR A 226 1.43 -6.68 -36.07
CA TYR A 226 1.09 -7.94 -36.72
C TYR A 226 0.73 -7.75 -38.21
N LYS A 227 -0.11 -6.75 -38.53
CA LYS A 227 -0.44 -6.41 -39.91
C LYS A 227 0.80 -6.08 -40.75
N LYS A 228 1.73 -5.27 -40.21
CA LYS A 228 2.99 -4.93 -40.91
C LYS A 228 3.83 -6.17 -41.16
N MET A 229 3.97 -7.05 -40.16
CA MET A 229 4.72 -8.31 -40.32
C MET A 229 4.10 -9.23 -41.37
N CYS A 230 2.76 -9.30 -41.45
CA CYS A 230 2.07 -10.10 -42.46
C CYS A 230 2.15 -9.52 -43.88
N ASN A 231 2.16 -8.19 -44.00
CA ASN A 231 2.18 -7.47 -45.28
C ASN A 231 3.61 -7.20 -45.82
N SER A 232 4.66 -7.53 -45.06
CA SER A 232 6.07 -7.41 -45.48
C SER A 232 6.60 -8.66 -46.22
N LYS A 233 5.71 -9.45 -46.83
CA LYS A 233 6.06 -10.56 -47.74
C LYS A 233 5.68 -10.20 -49.17
#